data_AF-A0A0R3SWN2-F1
#
_entry.id   AF-A0A0R3SWN2-F1
#
_cell.length_a   1.000
_cell.length_b   1.000
_cell.length_c   1.000
_cell.angle_alpha   90.00
_cell.angle_beta   90.00
_cell.angle_gamma   90.00
#
_symmetry.space_group_name_H-M   'P 1'
#
loop_
_entity.id
_entity.type
_entity.pdbx_description
1 polymer ?
#
loop_
_entity_poly.entity_id
_entity_poly.type
_entity_poly.pdbx_seq_one_letter_code
_entity_poly.pdbx_strand_id
1 'polypeptide(L)'
;MDRPDPFYVVRDEIVKSLSQARVEYEAWKHEVVTKSTNIKPMETALRESVRNIDWDLEDLQETVLIVEKNPSKFCISSEELRSRQQFLQEVKNIVKNVKDQLYDPNELITGIQKPIKFDVAIANNAVSGAANRLNQNMHHNLP
;
A
#
# COMPACT_ATOMS: atom_id res chain seq x y z
N MET A 1 5.78 7.99 25.51
CA MET A 1 5.46 7.01 24.46
C MET A 1 5.00 7.80 23.26
N ASP A 2 5.83 7.90 22.22
CA ASP A 2 5.41 8.50 20.97
C ASP A 2 4.37 7.59 20.32
N ARG A 3 3.21 8.16 19.97
CA ARG A 3 2.16 7.44 19.25
C ARG A 3 2.65 7.19 17.81
N PRO A 4 2.46 5.98 17.26
CA PRO A 4 2.82 5.72 15.87
C PRO A 4 2.14 6.73 14.93
N ASP A 5 2.87 7.19 13.91
CA ASP A 5 2.34 8.11 12.90
C ASP A 5 1.06 7.49 12.30
N PRO A 6 -0.08 8.20 12.36
CA PRO A 6 -1.35 7.71 11.83
C PRO A 6 -1.25 7.24 10.37
N PHE A 7 -0.37 7.84 9.57
CA PHE A 7 -0.15 7.41 8.19
C PHE A 7 0.30 5.95 8.10
N TYR A 8 1.25 5.53 8.94
CA TYR A 8 1.77 4.15 8.87
C TYR A 8 0.79 3.12 9.42
N VAL A 9 -0.04 3.50 10.39
CA VAL A 9 -1.11 2.64 10.89
C VAL A 9 -2.10 2.33 9.76
N VAL A 10 -2.60 3.37 9.07
CA VAL A 10 -3.54 3.20 7.95
C VAL A 10 -2.86 2.51 6.76
N ARG A 11 -1.59 2.82 6.47
CA ARG A 11 -0.80 2.11 5.44
C ARG A 11 -0.79 0.61 5.70
N ASP A 12 -0.51 0.19 6.92
CA ASP A 12 -0.43 -1.23 7.28
C ASP A 12 -1.81 -1.91 7.21
N GLU A 13 -2.88 -1.19 7.54
CA GLU A 13 -4.26 -1.63 7.34
C GLU A 13 -4.59 -1.81 5.85
N ILE A 14 -4.22 -0.86 5.00
CA ILE A 14 -4.38 -0.94 3.53
C ILE A 14 -3.59 -2.14 2.97
N VAL A 15 -2.36 -2.38 3.42
CA VAL A 15 -1.54 -3.52 2.99
C VAL A 15 -2.19 -4.85 3.37
N LYS A 16 -2.77 -4.92 4.57
CA LYS A 16 -3.53 -6.09 5.01
C LYS A 16 -4.78 -6.29 4.15
N SER A 17 -5.54 -5.23 3.87
CA SER A 17 -6.72 -5.25 3.01
C SER A 17 -6.37 -5.63 1.56
N LEU A 18 -5.24 -5.16 1.02
CA LEU A 18 -4.72 -5.58 -0.29
C LEU A 18 -4.37 -7.07 -0.32
N SER A 19 -3.77 -7.58 0.76
CA SER A 19 -3.45 -9.00 0.87
C SER A 19 -4.72 -9.86 0.85
N GLN A 20 -5.78 -9.41 1.52
CA GLN A 20 -7.08 -10.06 1.49
C GLN A 20 -7.74 -9.96 0.10
N ALA A 21 -7.75 -8.77 -0.50
CA ALA A 21 -8.28 -8.53 -1.84
C ALA A 21 -7.58 -9.38 -2.90
N ARG A 22 -6.27 -9.65 -2.74
CA ARG A 22 -5.51 -10.56 -3.62
C ARG A 22 -6.08 -11.98 -3.59
N VAL A 23 -6.36 -12.50 -2.39
CA VAL A 23 -6.92 -13.85 -2.21
C VAL A 23 -8.31 -13.94 -2.84
N GLU A 24 -9.15 -12.95 -2.59
CA GLU A 24 -10.49 -12.85 -3.18
C GLU A 24 -10.44 -12.71 -4.70
N TYR A 25 -9.49 -11.93 -5.22
CA TYR A 25 -9.26 -11.74 -6.64
C TYR A 25 -8.86 -13.03 -7.35
N GLU A 26 -7.91 -13.80 -6.81
CA GLU A 26 -7.51 -15.07 -7.43
C GLU A 26 -8.66 -16.11 -7.38
N ALA A 27 -9.44 -16.12 -6.30
CA ALA A 27 -10.64 -16.96 -6.21
C ALA A 27 -11.69 -16.56 -7.26
N TRP A 28 -12.02 -15.27 -7.35
CA TRP A 28 -12.96 -14.74 -8.35
C TRP A 28 -12.47 -15.03 -9.78
N LYS A 29 -11.21 -14.75 -10.08
CA LYS A 29 -10.59 -15.00 -11.39
C LYS A 29 -10.63 -16.47 -11.77
N HIS A 30 -10.38 -17.38 -10.82
CA HIS A 30 -10.53 -18.81 -11.06
C HIS A 30 -11.95 -19.16 -11.53
N GLU A 31 -12.98 -18.66 -10.85
CA GLU A 31 -14.38 -18.89 -11.23
C GLU A 31 -14.75 -18.29 -12.60
N VAL A 32 -14.21 -17.10 -12.93
CA VAL A 32 -14.35 -16.47 -14.27
C VAL A 32 -13.80 -17.39 -15.35
N VAL A 33 -12.57 -17.86 -15.17
CA VAL A 33 -11.85 -18.66 -16.17
C VAL A 33 -12.47 -20.04 -16.33
N THR A 34 -12.92 -20.67 -15.24
CA THR A 34 -13.61 -21.97 -15.29
C THR A 34 -15.07 -21.87 -15.74
N LYS A 35 -15.60 -20.65 -15.95
CA LYS A 35 -17.00 -20.38 -16.32
C LYS A 35 -17.99 -20.98 -15.31
N SER A 36 -17.65 -20.88 -14.03
CA SER A 36 -18.47 -21.34 -12.93
C SER A 36 -19.78 -20.53 -12.83
N THR A 37 -20.85 -21.19 -12.41
CA THR A 37 -22.15 -20.52 -12.20
C THR A 37 -22.23 -19.75 -10.89
N ASN A 38 -21.30 -19.97 -9.96
CA ASN A 38 -21.33 -19.40 -8.61
C ASN A 38 -20.26 -18.31 -8.39
N ILE A 39 -20.09 -17.40 -9.37
CA ILE A 39 -19.12 -16.30 -9.31
C ILE A 39 -19.52 -15.17 -8.36
N LYS A 40 -20.84 -14.97 -8.15
CA LYS A 40 -21.39 -13.80 -7.47
C LYS A 40 -20.83 -13.57 -6.06
N PRO A 41 -20.70 -14.58 -5.18
CA PRO A 41 -20.19 -14.35 -3.83
C PRO A 41 -18.75 -13.81 -3.82
N MET A 42 -17.87 -14.37 -4.66
CA MET A 42 -16.47 -13.94 -4.77
C MET A 42 -16.38 -12.53 -5.40
N GLU A 43 -17.23 -12.26 -6.39
CA GLU A 43 -17.33 -10.93 -7.00
C GLU A 43 -17.78 -9.88 -5.97
N THR A 44 -18.79 -10.18 -5.17
CA THR A 44 -19.28 -9.29 -4.11
C THR A 44 -18.21 -9.03 -3.05
N ALA A 45 -17.57 -10.08 -2.52
CA ALA A 45 -16.51 -9.93 -1.53
C ALA A 45 -15.37 -9.04 -2.06
N LEU A 46 -14.92 -9.28 -3.29
CA LEU A 46 -13.87 -8.48 -3.90
C LEU A 46 -14.28 -7.02 -4.10
N ARG A 47 -15.52 -6.76 -4.54
CA ARG A 47 -16.06 -5.40 -4.68
C ARG A 47 -16.11 -4.66 -3.33
N GLU A 48 -16.45 -5.36 -2.26
CA GLU A 48 -16.46 -4.79 -0.91
C GLU A 48 -15.05 -4.45 -0.42
N SER A 49 -14.10 -5.38 -0.55
CA SER A 49 -12.69 -5.16 -0.19
C SER A 49 -12.10 -3.98 -0.95
N VAL A 50 -12.30 -3.92 -2.27
CA VAL A 50 -11.80 -2.84 -3.11
C VAL A 50 -12.42 -1.49 -2.74
N ARG A 51 -13.72 -1.46 -2.45
CA ARG A 51 -14.41 -0.23 -2.01
C ARG A 51 -13.87 0.28 -0.68
N ASN A 52 -13.63 -0.61 0.28
CA ASN A 52 -13.08 -0.21 1.57
C ASN A 52 -11.66 0.37 1.41
N ILE A 53 -10.83 -0.24 0.55
CA ILE A 53 -9.50 0.31 0.23
C ILE A 53 -9.61 1.69 -0.45
N ASP A 54 -10.54 1.87 -1.38
CA ASP A 54 -10.76 3.17 -2.03
C ASP A 54 -11.07 4.28 -1.00
N TRP A 55 -11.91 3.98 -0.01
CA TRP A 55 -12.21 4.92 1.08
C TRP A 55 -10.99 5.23 1.95
N ASP A 56 -10.25 4.22 2.38
CA ASP A 56 -9.02 4.41 3.16
C ASP A 56 -7.99 5.27 2.38
N LEU A 57 -7.92 5.10 1.05
CA LEU A 57 -7.06 5.87 0.18
C LEU A 57 -7.49 7.33 0.05
N GLU A 58 -8.79 7.61 -0.03
CA GLU A 58 -9.33 8.98 -0.08
C GLU A 58 -8.93 9.76 1.18
N ASP A 59 -9.16 9.18 2.36
CA ASP A 59 -8.83 9.78 3.65
C ASP A 59 -7.30 9.99 3.81
N LEU A 60 -6.51 8.99 3.41
CA LEU A 60 -5.05 9.06 3.52
C LEU A 60 -4.45 10.07 2.54
N GLN A 61 -5.04 10.24 1.36
CA GLN A 61 -4.64 11.29 0.41
C GLN A 61 -4.92 12.69 0.93
N GLU A 62 -6.09 12.92 1.54
CA GLU A 62 -6.40 14.20 2.16
C GLU A 62 -5.36 14.54 3.22
N THR A 63 -4.98 13.56 4.04
CA THR A 63 -3.94 13.71 5.05
C THR A 63 -2.58 14.09 4.42
N VAL A 64 -2.16 13.39 3.37
CA VAL A 64 -0.89 13.71 2.67
C VAL A 64 -0.91 15.11 2.05
N LEU A 65 -2.03 15.53 1.48
CA LEU A 65 -2.20 16.89 0.93
C LEU A 65 -2.11 17.98 1.99
N ILE A 66 -2.64 17.73 3.20
CA ILE A 66 -2.51 18.65 4.34
C ILE A 66 -1.05 18.78 4.75
N VAL A 67 -0.32 17.67 4.82
CA VAL A 67 1.08 17.66 5.21
C VAL A 67 1.96 18.36 4.16
N GLU A 68 1.70 18.14 2.88
CA GLU A 68 2.38 18.81 1.76
C GLU A 68 2.21 20.34 1.80
N LYS A 69 1.02 20.82 2.20
CA LYS A 69 0.74 22.26 2.32
C LYS A 69 1.40 22.92 3.53
N ASN A 70 1.83 22.16 4.54
CA ASN A 70 2.43 22.72 5.76
C ASN A 70 3.57 21.85 6.33
N PRO A 71 4.67 21.64 5.58
CA PRO A 71 5.72 20.70 5.94
C PRO A 71 6.47 21.10 7.23
N SER A 72 6.56 22.40 7.54
CA SER A 72 7.22 22.88 8.77
C SER A 72 6.48 22.50 10.06
N LYS A 73 5.16 22.32 10.00
CA LYS A 73 4.35 21.86 11.14
C LYS A 73 4.53 20.37 11.42
N PHE A 74 4.74 19.57 10.38
CA PHE A 74 4.79 18.12 10.48
C PHE A 74 6.21 17.55 10.47
N CYS A 75 7.23 18.37 10.19
CA CYS A 75 8.64 18.00 10.21
C CYS A 75 8.98 16.77 9.36
N ILE A 76 8.25 16.56 8.25
CA ILE A 76 8.52 15.44 7.34
C ILE A 76 9.56 15.83 6.29
N SER A 77 10.41 14.89 5.89
CA SER A 77 11.34 15.12 4.78
C SER A 77 10.62 15.04 3.43
N SER A 78 11.18 15.67 2.41
CA SER A 78 10.64 15.56 1.04
C SER A 78 10.71 14.13 0.49
N GLU A 79 11.68 13.33 0.96
CA GLU A 79 11.79 11.91 0.61
C GLU A 79 10.66 11.10 1.24
N GLU A 80 10.36 11.34 2.52
CA GLU A 80 9.24 10.73 3.21
C GLU A 80 7.91 11.09 2.52
N LEU A 81 7.68 12.37 2.21
CA LEU A 81 6.48 12.81 1.48
C LEU A 81 6.34 12.07 0.14
N ARG A 82 7.43 11.98 -0.62
CA ARG A 82 7.44 11.27 -1.90
C ARG A 82 7.13 9.78 -1.73
N SER A 83 7.67 9.14 -0.70
CA SER A 83 7.36 7.73 -0.41
C SER A 83 5.89 7.52 -0.08
N ARG A 84 5.27 8.45 0.67
CA ARG A 84 3.81 8.40 0.97
C ARG A 84 2.98 8.55 -0.30
N GLN A 85 3.33 9.51 -1.14
CA GLN A 85 2.67 9.73 -2.44
C GLN A 85 2.83 8.51 -3.36
N GLN A 86 4.03 7.93 -3.43
CA GLN A 86 4.29 6.74 -4.25
C GLN A 86 3.44 5.54 -3.79
N PHE A 87 3.41 5.27 -2.47
CA PHE A 87 2.56 4.22 -1.92
C PHE A 87 1.09 4.40 -2.34
N LEU A 88 0.53 5.59 -2.18
CA LEU A 88 -0.86 5.88 -2.56
C LEU A 88 -1.11 5.65 -4.06
N GLN A 89 -0.16 6.03 -4.92
CA GLN A 89 -0.26 5.80 -6.37
C GLN A 89 -0.19 4.32 -6.74
N GLU A 90 0.67 3.55 -6.09
CA GLU A 90 0.78 2.11 -6.32
C GLU A 90 -0.51 1.38 -5.93
N VAL A 91 -1.06 1.65 -4.73
CA VAL A 91 -2.32 1.05 -4.29
C VAL A 91 -3.47 1.45 -5.23
N LYS A 92 -3.56 2.73 -5.62
CA LYS A 92 -4.56 3.21 -6.60
C LYS A 92 -4.51 2.44 -7.91
N ASN A 93 -3.31 2.21 -8.44
CA ASN A 93 -3.14 1.48 -9.69
C ASN A 93 -3.60 0.02 -9.55
N ILE A 94 -3.32 -0.62 -8.42
CA ILE A 94 -3.78 -1.99 -8.12
C ILE A 94 -5.31 -2.01 -8.09
N VAL A 95 -5.93 -1.14 -7.29
CA VAL A 95 -7.38 -1.04 -7.16
C VAL A 95 -8.04 -0.77 -8.52
N LYS A 96 -7.51 0.16 -9.30
CA LYS A 96 -7.98 0.46 -10.65
C LYS A 96 -7.95 -0.79 -11.55
N ASN A 97 -6.82 -1.51 -11.59
CA ASN A 97 -6.70 -2.70 -12.42
C ASN A 97 -7.69 -3.80 -12.01
N VAL A 98 -7.95 -3.97 -10.71
CA VAL A 98 -8.95 -4.92 -10.22
C VAL A 98 -10.37 -4.49 -10.64
N LYS A 99 -10.69 -3.19 -10.53
CA LYS A 99 -11.99 -2.63 -10.94
C LYS A 99 -12.23 -2.77 -12.45
N ASP A 100 -11.20 -2.51 -13.25
CA ASP A 100 -11.27 -2.64 -14.71
C ASP A 100 -11.62 -4.09 -15.10
N GLN A 101 -11.03 -5.09 -14.43
CA GLN A 101 -11.34 -6.50 -14.67
C GLN A 101 -12.70 -6.94 -14.14
N LEU A 102 -13.12 -6.41 -12.99
CA LEU A 102 -14.48 -6.59 -12.47
C LEU A 102 -15.55 -5.97 -13.38
N TYR A 103 -15.17 -5.00 -14.21
CA TYR A 103 -16.05 -4.38 -15.20
C TYR A 103 -16.06 -5.16 -16.53
N ASP A 104 -14.88 -5.54 -17.03
CA ASP A 104 -14.73 -6.34 -18.24
C ASP A 104 -13.81 -7.55 -18.02
N PRO A 105 -14.37 -8.72 -17.62
CA PRO A 105 -13.59 -9.92 -17.39
C PRO A 105 -13.19 -10.65 -18.68
N ASN A 106 -13.53 -10.14 -19.88
CA ASN A 106 -13.22 -10.83 -21.14
C ASN A 106 -11.70 -10.98 -21.37
N GLU A 107 -10.90 -10.03 -20.88
CA GLU A 107 -9.43 -10.13 -20.97
C GLU A 107 -8.88 -11.32 -20.17
N LEU A 108 -9.54 -11.73 -19.07
CA LEU A 108 -9.19 -12.93 -18.31
C LEU A 108 -9.51 -14.21 -19.08
N ILE A 109 -10.66 -14.24 -19.75
CA ILE A 109 -11.14 -15.41 -20.50
C ILE A 109 -10.28 -15.64 -21.75
N THR A 110 -9.86 -14.57 -22.41
CA THR A 110 -9.01 -14.63 -23.62
C THR A 110 -7.53 -14.88 -23.28
N GLY A 111 -7.14 -14.78 -22.01
CA GLY A 111 -5.77 -15.04 -21.55
C GLY A 111 -4.75 -13.98 -21.98
N ILE A 112 -5.21 -12.81 -22.45
CA ILE A 112 -4.35 -11.72 -22.93
C ILE A 112 -3.89 -10.82 -21.77
N GLN A 113 -4.53 -10.94 -20.61
CA GLN A 113 -4.30 -10.04 -19.50
C GLN A 113 -3.00 -10.28 -18.74
N LYS A 114 -2.29 -9.18 -18.44
CA LYS A 114 -1.12 -9.20 -17.56
C LYS A 114 -1.55 -9.46 -16.11
N PRO A 115 -0.76 -10.21 -15.32
CA PRO A 115 -1.07 -10.44 -13.91
C PRO A 115 -1.02 -9.12 -13.12
N ILE A 116 -2.04 -8.88 -12.30
CA ILE A 116 -2.05 -7.77 -11.34
C ILE A 116 -1.07 -8.12 -10.23
N LYS A 117 -0.08 -7.25 -10.01
CA LYS A 117 0.84 -7.34 -8.87
C LYS A 117 0.25 -6.57 -7.71
N PHE A 118 -0.08 -7.24 -6.62
CA PHE A 118 -0.62 -6.62 -5.40
C PHE A 118 0.48 -6.11 -4.46
N ASP A 119 1.75 -6.36 -4.79
CA ASP A 119 2.88 -5.90 -4.00
C ASP A 119 3.08 -4.38 -4.16
N VAL A 120 3.21 -3.69 -3.03
CA VAL A 120 3.50 -2.26 -2.96
C VAL A 120 4.84 -2.04 -2.27
N ALA A 121 5.57 -1.02 -2.70
CA ALA A 121 6.85 -0.65 -2.12
C ALA A 121 6.64 -0.08 -0.71
N ILE A 122 6.93 -0.88 0.31
CA ILE A 122 7.03 -0.40 1.70
C ILE A 122 8.47 0.03 1.92
N ALA A 123 8.76 1.32 1.71
CA ALA A 123 10.02 1.87 2.16
C ALA A 123 10.05 1.81 3.70
N ASN A 124 10.90 0.95 4.26
CA ASN A 124 11.19 0.95 5.68
C ASN A 124 12.07 2.16 5.97
N ASN A 125 11.49 3.26 6.43
CA ASN A 125 12.25 4.25 7.19
C ASN A 125 12.56 3.64 8.57
N ALA A 126 13.56 2.77 8.59
CA ALA A 126 14.23 2.35 9.81
C ALA A 126 14.76 3.62 10.48
N VAL A 127 14.08 4.00 11.57
CA VAL A 127 14.47 4.95 12.63
C VAL A 127 15.86 5.57 12.42
N SER A 128 15.91 6.76 11.82
CA SER A 128 17.04 7.67 12.00
C SER A 128 16.97 8.23 13.42
N GLY A 129 17.60 7.54 14.37
CA GLY A 129 17.60 7.97 15.76
C GLY A 129 18.26 7.00 16.73
N ALA A 130 19.59 6.90 16.67
CA ALA A 130 20.53 6.65 17.79
C ALA A 130 21.74 5.79 17.39
N ALA A 131 22.70 6.37 16.66
CA ALA A 131 24.08 5.84 16.62
C ALA A 131 25.07 7.00 16.48
N ASN A 132 25.04 7.93 17.43
CA ASN A 132 26.05 8.97 17.51
C ASN A 132 26.36 9.32 18.97
N ARG A 133 26.76 8.33 19.77
CA ARG A 133 27.49 8.50 21.04
C ARG A 133 28.32 7.26 21.38
N LEU A 134 29.48 7.11 20.75
CA LEU A 134 30.63 6.48 21.41
C LEU A 134 31.84 7.39 21.17
N ASN A 135 31.94 8.38 22.05
CA ASN A 135 33.13 9.18 22.24
C ASN A 135 34.12 8.39 23.13
N GLN A 136 35.35 8.23 22.63
CA GLN A 136 36.63 8.13 23.34
C GLN A 136 36.88 6.93 24.27
N ASN A 137 37.89 6.12 23.91
CA ASN A 137 39.01 5.87 24.82
C ASN A 137 40.30 5.40 24.10
N MET A 138 41.31 6.27 24.17
CA MET A 138 42.72 5.97 24.45
C MET A 138 43.47 5.02 23.50
N HIS A 139 44.20 5.59 22.53
CA HIS A 139 45.51 5.06 22.09
C HIS A 139 46.45 6.22 21.79
N HIS A 140 47.13 6.70 22.82
CA HIS A 140 48.43 7.34 22.72
C HIS A 140 49.31 6.72 23.80
N ASN A 141 50.18 5.79 23.42
CA ASN A 141 51.52 5.73 23.98
C ASN A 141 52.44 4.86 23.12
N LEU A 142 53.38 5.51 22.45
CA LEU A 142 54.72 5.01 22.13
C LEU A 142 55.67 6.03 22.76
N PRO A 143 56.74 5.56 23.39
CA PRO A 143 58.00 5.33 22.67
C PRO A 143 58.48 3.88 22.71
#